data_AF-A0A4Q2Z660-F1
#
_entry.id   AF-A0A4Q2Z660-F1
#
_cell.length_a   1.000
_cell.length_b   1.000
_cell.length_c   1.000
_cell.angle_alpha   90.00
_cell.angle_beta   90.00
_cell.angle_gamma   90.00
#
_symmetry.space_group_name_H-M   'P 1'
#
loop_
_entity.id
_entity.type
_entity.pdbx_description
1 polymer ?
#
loop_
_entity_poly.entity_id
_entity_poly.type
_entity_poly.pdbx_seq_one_letter_code
_entity_poly.pdbx_strand_id
1 'polypeptide(L)' 'ASEMVGRVADRAVQIFGGAGYIADYGIERLYRDVRLFRIYEGTSQIQQLIIARETLKRGG' A
#
# COMPACT_ATOMS: atom_id res chain seq x y z
N ALA A 1 1.82 2.62 7.33
CA ALA A 1 0.38 2.63 7.00
C ALA A 1 0.10 2.18 5.57
N SER A 2 0.84 2.68 4.57
CA SER A 2 0.69 2.37 3.13
C SER A 2 0.73 0.87 2.78
N GLU A 3 1.67 0.10 3.35
CA GLU A 3 1.73 -1.35 3.12
C GLU A 3 0.54 -2.10 3.75
N MET A 4 0.08 -1.64 4.92
CA MET A 4 -1.07 -2.24 5.60
C MET A 4 -2.36 -2.02 4.82
N VAL A 5 -2.61 -0.79 4.36
CA VAL A 5 -3.82 -0.49 3.58
C VAL A 5 -3.83 -1.24 2.24
N GLY A 6 -2.67 -1.43 1.60
CA GLY A 6 -2.55 -2.28 0.42
C GLY A 6 -2.97 -3.73 0.69
N ARG A 7 -2.53 -4.32 1.80
CA ARG A 7 -2.92 -5.70 2.20
C ARG A 7 -4.41 -5.82 2.54
N VAL A 8 -5.01 -4.77 3.10
CA VAL A 8 -6.45 -4.75 3.41
C VAL A 8 -7.28 -4.67 2.13
N ALA A 9 -6.90 -3.78 1.20
CA ALA A 9 -7.58 -3.65 -0.09
C ALA A 9 -7.49 -4.93 -0.92
N ASP A 10 -6.32 -5.58 -0.94
CA ASP A 10 -6.11 -6.85 -1.62
C ASP A 10 -7.03 -7.96 -1.07
N ARG A 11 -7.14 -8.06 0.26
CA ARG A 11 -8.08 -9.00 0.90
C ARG A 11 -9.54 -8.66 0.58
N ALA A 12 -9.90 -7.39 0.48
CA ALA A 12 -11.24 -6.99 0.09
C ALA A 12 -11.57 -7.49 -1.33
N VAL A 13 -10.65 -7.37 -2.30
CA VAL A 13 -10.83 -7.97 -3.63
C VAL A 13 -11.02 -9.48 -3.54
N GLN A 14 -10.17 -10.16 -2.75
CA GLN A 14 -10.21 -11.62 -2.63
C GLN A 14 -11.52 -12.15 -1.99
N ILE A 15 -12.06 -11.45 -1.00
CA ILE A 15 -13.33 -11.81 -0.33
C ILE A 15 -14.51 -11.68 -1.29
N PHE A 16 -14.51 -10.65 -2.13
CA PHE A 16 -15.59 -10.39 -3.08
C PHE A 16 -15.43 -11.21 -4.38
N GLY A 17 -14.32 -11.92 -4.56
CA GLY A 17 -14.07 -12.76 -5.73
C GLY A 17 -14.19 -11.98 -7.04
N GLY A 18 -14.88 -12.55 -8.03
CA GLY A 18 -15.11 -11.88 -9.32
C GLY A 18 -15.81 -10.52 -9.19
N ALA A 19 -16.70 -10.36 -8.21
CA ALA A 19 -17.38 -9.09 -7.95
C ALA A 19 -16.42 -7.99 -7.45
N GLY A 20 -15.33 -8.38 -6.78
CA GLY A 20 -14.29 -7.47 -6.31
C GLY A 20 -13.39 -6.92 -7.43
N TYR A 21 -13.47 -7.48 -8.64
CA TYR A 21 -12.66 -7.10 -9.79
C TYR A 21 -13.43 -6.31 -10.86
N ILE A 22 -14.76 -6.29 -10.80
CA ILE A 22 -15.62 -5.59 -11.75
C ILE A 22 -16.03 -4.21 -11.22
N ALA A 23 -16.15 -3.25 -12.13
CA ALA A 23 -16.32 -1.83 -11.82
C ALA A 23 -17.61 -1.47 -11.06
N ASP A 24 -18.59 -2.37 -11.06
CA ASP A 24 -19.93 -2.10 -10.57
C ASP A 24 -20.00 -2.03 -9.03
N TYR A 25 -19.01 -2.59 -8.32
CA TYR A 25 -19.04 -2.70 -6.86
C TYR A 25 -18.06 -1.73 -6.16
N GLY A 26 -17.11 -1.14 -6.89
CA GLY A 26 -16.20 -0.09 -6.41
C GLY A 26 -15.00 -0.58 -5.58
N ILE A 27 -14.87 -1.88 -5.33
CA ILE A 27 -13.73 -2.50 -4.62
C ILE A 27 -12.46 -2.38 -5.48
N GLU A 28 -12.58 -2.55 -6.80
CA GLU A 28 -11.50 -2.42 -7.76
C GLU A 28 -10.97 -0.98 -7.86
N ARG A 29 -11.84 0.02 -7.66
CA ARG A 29 -11.44 1.43 -7.58
C ARG A 29 -10.65 1.69 -6.31
N LEU A 30 -11.15 1.22 -5.16
CA LEU A 30 -10.43 1.33 -3.89
C LEU A 30 -9.05 0.66 -3.98
N TYR A 31 -8.96 -0.53 -4.59
CA TYR A 31 -7.69 -1.24 -4.80
C TYR A 31 -6.70 -0.45 -5.67
N ARG A 32 -7.19 0.24 -6.71
CA ARG A 32 -6.34 1.12 -7.54
C ARG A 32 -5.86 2.34 -6.78
N ASP A 33 -6.74 2.98 -6.02
CA ASP A 33 -6.42 4.22 -5.29
C ASP A 33 -5.33 3.98 -4.23
N VAL A 34 -5.42 2.89 -3.47
CA VAL A 34 -4.42 2.59 -2.44
C VAL A 34 -3.03 2.27 -3.00
N ARG A 35 -2.91 1.96 -4.31
CA ARG A 35 -1.61 1.70 -4.94
C ARG A 35 -0.72 2.94 -4.94
N LEU A 36 -1.32 4.12 -5.02
CA LEU A 36 -0.64 5.42 -5.07
C LEU A 36 0.17 5.69 -3.79
N PHE A 37 -0.34 5.26 -2.64
CA PHE A 37 0.31 5.50 -1.33
C PHE A 37 1.68 4.82 -1.18
N ARG A 38 2.03 3.86 -2.04
CA ARG A 38 3.35 3.21 -2.04
C ARG A 38 4.38 3.93 -2.92
N ILE A 39 3.99 4.99 -3.62
CA ILE A 39 4.83 5.67 -4.62
C ILE A 39 4.92 7.17 -4.34
N TYR A 40 3.79 7.82 -4.02
CA TYR A 40 3.67 9.28 -4.05
C TYR A 40 4.44 10.00 -2.93
N GLU A 41 4.34 9.53 -1.68
CA GLU A 41 5.01 10.14 -0.51
C GLU A 41 6.48 9.66 -0.34
N GLY A 42 7.15 9.40 -1.47
CA GLY A 42 8.38 8.62 -1.52
C GLY A 42 8.09 7.12 -1.54
N THR A 43 8.85 6.39 -2.36
CA THR A 43 8.67 4.94 -2.47
C THR A 43 8.98 4.26 -1.13
N SER A 44 8.31 3.14 -0.85
CA SER A 44 8.54 2.37 0.37
C SER A 44 10.03 2.05 0.60
N GLN A 45 10.79 1.84 -0.48
CA GLN A 45 12.24 1.58 -0.42
C GLN A 45 13.05 2.81 -0.01
N ILE A 46 12.72 4.00 -0.54
CA ILE A 46 13.39 5.24 -0.14
C ILE A 46 13.09 5.55 1.33
N GLN A 47 11.85 5.33 1.77
CA GLN A 47 11.47 5.48 3.18
C GLN A 47 12.28 4.53 4.08
N GLN A 48 12.45 3.26 3.68
CA GLN A 48 13.31 2.31 4.41
C GLN A 48 14.77 2.76 4.48
N LEU A 49 15.32 3.29 3.38
CA LEU A 49 16.69 3.82 3.35
C LEU A 49 16.87 5.02 4.28
N ILE A 50 15.89 5.93 4.34
CA ILE A 50 15.92 7.09 5.24
C ILE A 50 15.87 6.61 6.70
N ILE A 51 14.97 5.68 7.03
CA ILE A 51 14.88 5.08 8.36
C ILE A 51 16.21 4.43 8.74
N ALA A 52 16.79 3.60 7.86
CA ALA A 52 18.06 2.94 8.12
C ALA A 52 19.21 3.93 8.38
N ARG A 53 19.30 5.00 7.57
CA ARG A 53 20.30 6.07 7.78
C ARG A 53 20.11 6.78 9.10
N GLU A 54 18.88 7.11 9.47
CA GLU A 54 18.56 7.78 10.73
C GLU A 54 18.79 6.87 11.94
N THR A 55 18.51 5.57 11.83
CA THR A 55 18.85 4.57 12.86
C THR A 55 20.36 4.50 13.09
N LEU A 56 21.16 4.42 12.02
CA LEU A 56 22.62 4.38 12.13
C LEU A 56 23.21 5.66 12.75
N LYS A 57 22.68 6.84 12.39
CA LYS A 57 23.11 8.11 12.99
C LYS A 57 22.78 8.25 14.47
N ARG A 58 21.68 7.64 14.93
CA ARG A 58 21.20 7.76 16.32
C ARG A 58 21.87 6.80 17.31
N GLY A 59 22.75 5.90 16.85
CA GLY A 59 23.52 5.03 17.73
C GLY A 59 23.57 3.59 17.26
N GLY A 60 24.16 3.35 16.09
CA GLY A 60 24.93 2.11 15.92
C GLY A 60 26.11 2.08 16.88
#